data_AF-A0A959RV30-F1
#
_entry.id   AF-A0A959RV30-F1
#
_cell.length_a   1.000
_cell.length_b   1.000
_cell.length_c   1.000
_cell.angle_alpha   90.00
_cell.angle_beta   90.00
_cell.angle_gamma   90.00
#
_symmetry.space_group_name_H-M   'P 1'
#
loop_
_entity.id
_entity.type
_entity.pdbx_description
1 polymer ?
#
loop_
_entity_poly.entity_id
_entity_poly.type
_entity_poly.pdbx_seq_one_letter_code
_entity_poly.pdbx_strand_id
1 'polypeptide(L)' 'MEFKPDFIDRLNKAKSLLFFTGAGISAESGIATFRGKDGLWSKLKPEELASFSAFMKNP' A
#
# COMPACT_ATOMS: atom_id res chain seq x y z
N MET A 1 -19.83 0.36 -11.57
CA MET A 1 -18.87 1.46 -11.36
C MET A 1 -18.79 2.21 -12.67
N GLU A 2 -19.13 3.50 -12.70
CA GLU A 2 -19.13 4.30 -13.93
C GLU A 2 -17.94 5.25 -13.90
N PHE A 3 -17.06 5.13 -14.90
CA PHE A 3 -15.89 6.00 -15.04
C PHE A 3 -16.23 7.16 -15.98
N LYS A 4 -15.79 8.37 -15.64
CA LYS A 4 -16.01 9.55 -16.49
C LYS A 4 -15.37 9.32 -17.87
N PRO A 5 -16.03 9.67 -18.98
CA PRO A 5 -15.49 9.47 -20.33
C PRO A 5 -14.09 10.06 -20.55
N ASP A 6 -13.81 11.24 -19.98
CA ASP A 6 -12.49 11.89 -20.03
C ASP A 6 -11.37 11.06 -19.36
N PHE A 7 -11.68 10.33 -18.28
CA PHE A 7 -10.70 9.47 -17.62
C PHE A 7 -10.27 8.32 -18.55
N ILE A 8 -11.23 7.70 -19.23
CA ILE A 8 -10.97 6.61 -20.18
C ILE A 8 -10.18 7.14 -21.39
N ASP A 9 -10.55 8.30 -21.91
CA ASP A 9 -9.83 8.95 -23.02
C ASP A 9 -8.36 9.24 -22.66
N ARG A 10 -8.11 9.76 -21.46
CA ARG A 10 -6.75 10.03 -20.96
C ARG A 10 -5.92 8.76 -20.78
N LEU A 11 -6.52 7.67 -20.30
CA LEU A 11 -5.85 6.37 -20.20
C LEU A 11 -5.48 5.83 -21.59
N ASN A 12 -6.40 5.90 -22.56
CA ASN A 12 -6.18 5.41 -23.92
C ASN A 12 -5.10 6.20 -24.67
N LYS A 13 -4.98 7.52 -24.41
CA LYS A 13 -4.00 8.40 -25.06
C LYS A 13 -2.62 8.39 -24.42
N ALA A 14 -2.49 7.83 -23.21
CA ALA A 14 -1.21 7.83 -22.50
C ALA A 14 -0.21 6.91 -23.21
N LYS A 15 0.93 7.47 -23.61
CA LYS A 15 2.02 6.74 -24.30
C LYS A 15 2.87 5.90 -23.34
N SER A 16 2.85 6.26 -22.07
CA SER A 16 3.52 5.54 -20.98
C SER A 16 2.66 5.69 -19.73
N LEU A 17 2.32 4.56 -19.11
CA LEU A 17 1.56 4.51 -17.86
C LEU A 17 2.42 3.86 -16.78
N LEU A 18 2.36 4.42 -15.59
CA LEU A 18 2.95 3.87 -14.38
C LEU A 18 1.87 3.77 -13.32
N PHE A 19 1.76 2.60 -12.70
CA PHE A 19 0.95 2.40 -11.51
C PHE A 19 1.88 2.21 -10.32
N PHE A 20 1.77 3.10 -9.35
CA PHE A 20 2.45 2.97 -8.07
C PHE A 20 1.41 2.56 -7.03
N THR A 21 1.62 1.41 -6.40
CA THR A 21 0.69 0.85 -5.42
C THR A 21 1.33 0.84 -4.03
N GLY A 22 0.49 0.70 -3.01
CA GLY A 22 0.92 0.44 -1.64
C GLY A 22 0.28 -0.83 -1.12
N ALA A 23 0.50 -1.15 0.17
CA ALA A 23 0.00 -2.37 0.81
C ALA A 23 -1.52 -2.60 0.67
N GLY A 24 -2.30 -1.54 0.46
CA GLY A 24 -3.75 -1.62 0.24
C GLY A 24 -4.15 -2.52 -0.94
N ILE A 25 -3.32 -2.62 -1.98
CA ILE A 25 -3.63 -3.49 -3.13
C ILE A 25 -3.68 -4.99 -2.75
N SER A 26 -3.03 -5.37 -1.66
CA SER A 26 -2.99 -6.75 -1.16
C SER A 26 -4.01 -7.04 -0.06
N ALA A 27 -4.77 -6.03 0.39
CA ALA A 27 -5.74 -6.19 1.47
C ALA A 27 -6.83 -7.23 1.15
N GLU A 28 -7.33 -7.20 -0.09
CA GLU A 28 -8.35 -8.15 -0.57
C GLU A 28 -7.81 -9.58 -0.73
N SER A 29 -6.48 -9.75 -0.76
CA SER A 29 -5.81 -11.05 -0.72
C SER A 29 -5.56 -11.56 0.72
N GLY A 30 -6.07 -10.86 1.73
CA GLY A 30 -5.92 -11.23 3.14
C GLY A 30 -4.60 -10.77 3.77
N ILE A 31 -3.78 -9.96 3.08
CA ILE A 31 -2.54 -9.42 3.64
C ILE A 31 -2.86 -8.09 4.34
N ALA A 32 -2.56 -8.01 5.64
CA ALA A 32 -2.82 -6.82 6.43
C ALA A 32 -2.04 -5.59 5.91
N THR A 33 -2.69 -4.43 5.91
CA THR A 33 -2.03 -3.16 5.58
C THR A 33 -1.23 -2.64 6.76
N PHE A 34 -0.28 -1.74 6.50
CA PHE A 34 0.48 -1.08 7.55
C PHE A 34 -0.35 -0.06 8.35
N ARG A 35 -1.22 0.71 7.68
CA ARG A 35 -2.04 1.79 8.26
C ARG A 35 -3.53 1.55 8.00
N GLY A 36 -4.39 2.27 8.72
CA GLY A 36 -5.86 2.17 8.62
C GLY A 36 -6.49 1.59 9.88
N LYS A 37 -7.83 1.41 9.86
CA LYS A 37 -8.62 0.93 11.00
C LYS A 37 -8.04 -0.34 11.65
N ASP A 38 -7.58 -1.28 10.81
CA ASP A 38 -7.02 -2.56 11.23
C ASP A 38 -5.53 -2.74 10.89
N GLY A 39 -4.84 -1.62 10.59
CA GLY A 39 -3.44 -1.65 10.14
C GLY A 39 -2.46 -2.16 11.20
N LEU A 40 -1.36 -2.78 10.78
CA LEU A 40 -0.35 -3.33 11.68
C LEU A 40 0.22 -2.28 12.65
N TRP A 41 0.42 -1.05 12.20
CA TRP A 41 1.01 0.02 13.02
C TRP A 41 0.05 0.67 14.03
N SER A 42 -1.23 0.29 14.05
CA SER A 42 -2.11 0.64 15.17
C SER A 42 -1.98 -0.34 16.34
N LYS A 43 -1.35 -1.50 16.12
CA LYS A 43 -1.23 -2.61 17.09
C LYS A 43 0.23 -2.87 17.48
N LEU A 44 1.15 -2.63 16.55
CA LEU A 44 2.58 -2.85 16.70
C LEU A 44 3.34 -1.55 16.50
N LYS A 45 4.46 -1.36 17.19
CA LYS A 45 5.32 -0.18 17.00
C LYS A 45 6.33 -0.43 15.88
N PRO A 46 6.34 0.38 14.81
CA PRO A 46 7.28 0.21 13.70
C PRO A 46 8.74 0.26 14.15
N GLU A 47 9.09 1.10 15.12
CA GLU A 47 10.48 1.30 15.56
C GLU A 47 11.04 0.05 16.23
N GLU A 48 10.17 -0.74 16.87
CA GLU A 48 10.51 -1.97 17.57
C GLU A 48 10.57 -3.20 16.65
N LEU A 49 10.08 -3.11 15.40
CA LEU A 49 9.97 -4.28 14.50
C LEU A 49 10.59 -4.08 13.11
N ALA A 50 10.54 -2.85 12.57
CA ALA A 50 10.94 -2.52 11.21
C ALA A 50 12.10 -1.52 11.19
N SER A 51 13.00 -1.61 12.18
CA SER A 51 14.25 -0.85 12.21
C SER A 51 15.45 -1.78 12.26
N PHE A 52 16.56 -1.34 11.66
CA PHE A 52 17.81 -2.09 11.71
C PHE A 52 18.27 -2.31 13.17
N SER A 53 18.15 -1.28 14.01
CA SER A 53 18.48 -1.38 15.44
C SER A 53 17.63 -2.41 16.18
N ALA A 54 16.33 -2.51 15.87
CA ALA A 54 15.47 -3.51 16.49
C ALA A 54 15.86 -4.94 16.08
N PHE A 55 16.12 -5.15 14.79
CA PHE A 55 16.59 -6.44 14.29
C PHE A 55 17.92 -6.86 14.93
N MET A 56 18.87 -5.94 15.07
CA MET A 56 20.15 -6.23 15.75
C MET A 56 19.97 -6.55 17.24
N LYS A 57 18.94 -5.98 17.89
CA LYS A 57 18.65 -6.23 19.31
C LYS A 57 17.93 -7.58 19.51
N ASN A 58 17.05 -7.97 18.59
CA ASN A 58 16.26 -9.20 18.67
C ASN A 58 15.82 -9.64 17.26
N PRO A 59 16.61 -10.50 16.57
CA PRO A 59 16.35 -10.90 15.20
C PRO A 59 15.24 -11.94 15.04
#